data_AF-A0A7Y0B745-F1
#
_entry.id   AF-A0A7Y0B745-F1
#
_cell.length_a   1.000
_cell.length_b   1.000
_cell.length_c   1.000
_cell.angle_alpha   90.00
_cell.angle_beta   90.00
_cell.angle_gamma   90.00
#
_symmetry.space_group_name_H-M   'P 1'
#
loop_
_entity.id
_entity.type
_entity.pdbx_description
1 polymer ?
#
loop_
_entity_poly.entity_id
_entity_poly.type
_entity_poly.pdbx_seq_one_letter_code
_entity_poly.pdbx_strand_id
1 'polypeptide(L)'
;MALPPDESVLDALDAYLEARWDGAAAQAPELPEHRPEEGTLVGWVRERLRELPAGPTRDSALQAGTLLREFRSRRSAWNAAALRLLDDTYTFVATGPRRHDDWAHDVRAVMHRSVRDPRGWIRLDGDRTGDVRDTLPAYPFDPPAASDFPARLRPVDADEAAGALAVMAEEWQAEPAPVRTRPDRDALLADARTLLDRYGPDARYWTNATTAQAGSDFVAAGLAGTRSHPFVTGAYVGGLDLLEDLGLIAVSADEVGVFWSIGAY
;
A
#
# COMPACT_ATOMS: atom_id res chain seq x y z
N MET A 1 -11.73 -22.85 -4.05
CA MET A 1 -11.09 -23.65 -2.98
C MET A 1 -11.43 -22.96 -1.67
N ALA A 2 -11.98 -23.69 -0.68
CA ALA A 2 -12.28 -23.07 0.63
C ALA A 2 -10.96 -22.74 1.35
N LEU A 3 -10.88 -21.58 1.98
CA LEU A 3 -9.73 -21.21 2.81
C LEU A 3 -9.63 -22.18 4.00
N PRO A 4 -8.41 -22.50 4.48
CA PRO A 4 -8.27 -23.23 5.72
C PRO A 4 -8.97 -22.46 6.87
N PRO A 5 -9.52 -23.16 7.86
CA PRO A 5 -10.37 -22.55 8.89
C PRO A 5 -9.70 -21.37 9.60
N ASP A 6 -8.40 -21.43 9.86
CA ASP A 6 -7.67 -20.34 10.52
C ASP A 6 -7.52 -19.09 9.64
N GLU A 7 -7.35 -19.24 8.33
CA GLU A 7 -7.32 -18.10 7.39
C GLU A 7 -8.66 -17.37 7.37
N SER A 8 -9.78 -18.12 7.37
CA SER A 8 -11.12 -17.52 7.42
C SER A 8 -11.36 -16.72 8.71
N VAL A 9 -10.79 -17.18 9.83
CA VAL A 9 -10.88 -16.48 11.12
C VAL A 9 -10.00 -15.22 11.11
N LEU A 10 -8.79 -15.30 10.56
CA LEU A 10 -7.90 -14.15 10.41
C LEU A 10 -8.50 -13.07 9.49
N ASP A 11 -9.17 -13.46 8.41
CA ASP A 11 -9.89 -12.54 7.51
C ASP A 11 -11.06 -11.86 8.21
N ALA A 12 -11.84 -12.61 9.00
CA ALA A 12 -12.92 -12.04 9.79
C ALA A 12 -12.39 -11.04 10.84
N LEU A 13 -11.25 -11.36 11.48
CA LEU A 13 -10.59 -10.47 12.43
C LEU A 13 -10.05 -9.19 11.78
N ASP A 14 -9.43 -9.31 10.60
CA ASP A 14 -8.97 -8.16 9.82
C ASP A 14 -10.14 -7.22 9.49
N ALA A 15 -11.22 -7.78 8.91
CA ALA A 15 -12.40 -7.02 8.53
C ALA A 15 -13.10 -6.38 9.74
N TYR A 16 -13.14 -7.08 10.88
CA TYR A 16 -13.70 -6.55 12.12
C TYR A 16 -12.90 -5.36 12.65
N LEU A 17 -11.58 -5.49 12.70
CA LEU A 17 -10.67 -4.45 13.15
C LEU A 17 -10.69 -3.23 12.22
N GLU A 18 -10.72 -3.43 10.90
CA GLU A 18 -10.87 -2.37 9.90
C GLU A 18 -12.18 -1.61 10.11
N ALA A 19 -13.31 -2.32 10.23
CA ALA A 19 -14.61 -1.68 10.47
C ALA A 19 -14.64 -0.88 11.79
N ARG A 20 -13.94 -1.36 12.83
CA ARG A 20 -13.84 -0.65 14.10
C ARG A 20 -12.95 0.59 14.00
N TRP A 21 -11.85 0.52 13.26
CA TRP A 21 -11.01 1.68 12.96
C TRP A 21 -11.79 2.75 12.20
N ASP A 22 -12.66 2.35 11.27
CA ASP A 22 -13.52 3.26 10.50
C ASP A 22 -14.68 3.87 11.30
N GLY A 23 -14.82 3.50 12.58
CA GLY A 23 -15.99 3.87 13.38
C GLY A 23 -17.29 3.17 12.93
N ALA A 24 -17.20 2.25 11.97
CA ALA A 24 -18.30 1.44 11.44
C ALA A 24 -18.44 0.09 12.16
N ALA A 25 -18.08 0.02 13.46
CA ALA A 25 -18.06 -1.22 14.23
C ALA A 25 -19.42 -1.97 14.24
N ALA A 26 -20.54 -1.24 14.09
CA ALA A 26 -21.87 -1.84 14.00
C ALA A 26 -22.12 -2.62 12.69
N GLN A 27 -21.30 -2.40 11.66
CA GLN A 27 -21.34 -3.09 10.37
C GLN A 27 -20.26 -4.18 10.26
N ALA A 28 -19.46 -4.36 11.32
CA ALA A 28 -18.40 -5.36 11.34
C ALA A 28 -18.98 -6.78 11.25
N PRO A 29 -18.30 -7.71 10.55
CA PRO A 29 -18.73 -9.10 10.50
C PRO A 29 -18.71 -9.72 11.90
N GLU A 30 -19.62 -10.67 12.14
CA GLU A 30 -19.57 -11.48 13.35
C GLU A 30 -18.29 -12.30 13.37
N LEU A 31 -17.56 -12.23 14.49
CA LEU A 31 -16.36 -13.02 14.67
C LEU A 31 -16.77 -14.47 14.96
N PRO A 32 -16.30 -15.46 14.18
CA PRO A 32 -16.64 -16.85 14.41
C PRO A 32 -16.26 -17.29 15.82
N GLU A 33 -17.05 -18.17 16.45
CA GLU A 33 -16.65 -18.80 17.71
C GLU A 33 -15.49 -19.76 17.43
N HIS A 34 -14.28 -19.30 17.74
CA HIS A 34 -13.06 -20.07 17.63
C HIS A 34 -12.37 -20.04 18.98
N ARG A 35 -12.09 -21.22 19.56
CA ARG A 35 -11.32 -21.34 20.80
C ARG A 35 -9.85 -21.24 20.41
N PRO A 36 -9.18 -20.09 20.64
CA PRO A 36 -7.83 -19.93 20.16
C PRO A 36 -6.89 -20.87 20.92
N GLU A 37 -5.97 -21.49 20.21
CA GLU A 37 -4.81 -22.11 20.82
C GLU A 37 -3.87 -21.01 21.35
N GLU A 38 -3.35 -21.18 22.57
CA GLU A 38 -2.38 -20.25 23.16
C GLU A 38 -1.13 -20.15 22.27
N GLY A 39 -0.63 -18.92 22.10
CA GLY A 39 0.52 -18.63 21.24
C GLY A 39 0.20 -18.45 19.75
N THR A 40 -1.05 -18.65 19.31
CA THR A 40 -1.46 -18.34 17.93
C THR A 40 -1.74 -16.85 17.72
N LEU A 41 -1.62 -16.40 16.47
CA LEU A 41 -1.97 -15.02 16.10
C LEU A 41 -3.44 -14.69 16.40
N VAL A 42 -4.35 -15.66 16.18
CA VAL A 42 -5.78 -15.56 16.52
C VAL A 42 -5.97 -15.39 18.03
N GLY A 43 -5.25 -16.14 18.86
CA GLY A 43 -5.29 -16.00 20.31
C GLY A 43 -4.82 -14.64 20.77
N TRP A 44 -3.65 -14.21 20.28
CA TRP A 44 -3.07 -12.92 20.61
C TRP A 44 -4.01 -11.76 20.26
N VAL A 45 -4.58 -11.71 19.04
CA VAL A 45 -5.44 -10.58 18.64
C VAL A 45 -6.76 -10.58 19.41
N ARG A 46 -7.32 -11.76 19.73
CA ARG A 46 -8.52 -11.85 20.57
C ARG A 46 -8.27 -11.37 21.99
N GLU A 47 -7.10 -11.62 22.55
CA GLU A 47 -6.72 -11.08 23.86
C GLU A 47 -6.69 -9.55 23.83
N ARG A 48 -6.00 -8.97 22.83
CA ARG A 48 -5.94 -7.52 22.64
C ARG A 48 -7.29 -6.88 22.37
N LEU A 49 -8.16 -7.54 21.60
CA LEU A 49 -9.52 -7.08 21.36
C LEU A 49 -10.35 -6.92 22.65
N ARG A 50 -10.11 -7.75 23.68
CA ARG A 50 -10.80 -7.63 24.99
C ARG A 50 -10.32 -6.43 25.80
N GLU A 51 -9.09 -5.98 25.55
CA GLU A 51 -8.50 -4.80 26.21
C GLU A 51 -8.97 -3.49 25.57
N LEU A 52 -9.51 -3.53 24.34
CA LEU A 52 -9.98 -2.33 23.65
C LEU A 52 -11.20 -1.71 24.35
N PRO A 53 -11.23 -0.37 24.51
CA PRO A 53 -12.38 0.35 25.04
C PRO A 53 -13.66 0.02 24.27
N ALA A 54 -14.72 -0.31 24.99
CA ALA A 54 -16.03 -0.52 24.42
C ALA A 54 -16.63 0.81 23.91
N GLY A 55 -17.36 0.74 22.80
CA GLY A 55 -18.09 1.88 22.22
C GLY A 55 -17.32 2.66 21.13
N PRO A 56 -18.04 3.46 20.32
CA PRO A 56 -17.51 4.14 19.14
C PRO A 56 -16.87 5.49 19.51
N THR A 57 -15.82 5.48 20.32
CA THR A 57 -15.05 6.70 20.60
C THR A 57 -13.88 6.85 19.62
N ARG A 58 -13.42 8.09 19.42
CA ARG A 58 -12.21 8.37 18.62
C ARG A 58 -10.99 7.59 19.14
N ASP A 59 -10.84 7.53 20.46
CA ASP A 59 -9.74 6.79 21.09
C ASP A 59 -9.84 5.28 20.84
N SER A 60 -11.05 4.71 20.87
CA SER A 60 -11.27 3.30 20.52
C SER A 60 -10.92 3.01 19.06
N ALA A 61 -11.30 3.91 18.14
CA ALA A 61 -10.96 3.80 16.72
C ALA A 61 -9.44 3.87 16.48
N LEU A 62 -8.74 4.78 17.17
CA LEU A 62 -7.27 4.87 17.09
C LEU A 62 -6.59 3.61 17.61
N GLN A 63 -7.02 3.09 18.76
CA GLN A 63 -6.46 1.85 19.31
C GLN A 63 -6.78 0.62 18.43
N ALA A 64 -7.96 0.56 17.82
CA ALA A 64 -8.30 -0.47 16.85
C ALA A 64 -7.41 -0.38 15.60
N GLY A 65 -7.12 0.83 15.12
CA GLY A 65 -6.17 1.06 14.03
C GLY A 65 -4.76 0.60 14.38
N THR A 66 -4.25 0.94 15.57
CA THR A 66 -2.94 0.45 16.05
C THR A 66 -2.91 -1.08 16.13
N LEU A 67 -3.95 -1.70 16.70
CA LEU A 67 -4.05 -3.16 16.79
C LEU A 67 -4.12 -3.81 15.40
N LEU A 68 -4.86 -3.21 14.46
CA LEU A 68 -4.94 -3.70 13.09
C LEU A 68 -3.59 -3.68 12.38
N ARG A 69 -2.82 -2.60 12.55
CA ARG A 69 -1.46 -2.48 11.99
C ARG A 69 -0.55 -3.56 12.54
N GLU A 70 -0.56 -3.78 13.86
CA GLU A 70 0.25 -4.81 14.50
C GLU A 70 -0.18 -6.22 14.06
N PHE A 71 -1.49 -6.47 13.99
CA PHE A 71 -2.06 -7.71 13.50
C PHE A 71 -1.61 -8.02 12.07
N ARG A 72 -1.74 -7.05 11.15
CA ARG A 72 -1.32 -7.20 9.75
C ARG A 72 0.18 -7.43 9.60
N SER A 73 0.99 -6.73 10.39
CA SER A 73 2.45 -6.92 10.44
C SER A 73 2.83 -8.35 10.86
N ARG A 74 2.18 -8.88 11.91
CA ARG A 74 2.42 -10.25 12.40
C ARG A 74 1.89 -11.33 11.45
N ARG A 75 0.86 -11.02 10.66
CA ARG A 75 0.25 -11.95 9.71
C ARG A 75 1.15 -12.24 8.51
N SER A 76 2.01 -11.29 8.11
CA SER A 76 2.84 -11.46 6.93
C SER A 76 4.10 -10.59 6.90
N ALA A 77 5.20 -11.19 6.42
CA ALA A 77 6.46 -10.51 6.17
C ALA A 77 6.33 -9.36 5.16
N TRP A 78 5.53 -9.48 4.08
CA TRP A 78 5.38 -8.36 3.14
C TRP A 78 4.59 -7.20 3.77
N ASN A 79 3.61 -7.47 4.64
CA ASN A 79 2.92 -6.41 5.39
C ASN A 79 3.87 -5.70 6.36
N ALA A 80 4.69 -6.47 7.08
CA ALA A 80 5.66 -5.92 8.00
C ALA A 80 6.69 -5.04 7.28
N ALA A 81 7.15 -5.47 6.09
CA ALA A 81 8.05 -4.69 5.24
C ALA A 81 7.39 -3.42 4.71
N ALA A 82 6.15 -3.49 4.22
CA ALA A 82 5.41 -2.31 3.76
C ALA A 82 5.25 -1.26 4.88
N LEU A 83 4.90 -1.69 6.09
CA LEU A 83 4.76 -0.79 7.24
C LEU A 83 6.09 -0.14 7.64
N ARG A 84 7.16 -0.92 7.75
CA ARG A 84 8.48 -0.37 8.09
C ARG A 84 9.01 0.60 7.04
N LEU A 85 8.65 0.39 5.78
CA LEU A 85 9.17 1.15 4.66
C LEU A 85 8.37 2.44 4.38
N LEU A 86 7.03 2.38 4.44
CA LEU A 86 6.16 3.37 3.78
C LEU A 86 5.07 3.98 4.69
N ASP A 87 4.95 3.56 5.95
CA ASP A 87 3.84 4.00 6.81
C ASP A 87 3.94 5.46 7.27
N ASP A 88 5.17 6.00 7.31
CA ASP A 88 5.45 7.35 7.79
C ASP A 88 5.44 8.41 6.68
N THR A 89 5.28 8.01 5.41
CA THR A 89 5.28 8.91 4.25
C THR A 89 3.92 8.94 3.56
N TYR A 90 3.63 10.00 2.80
CA TYR A 90 2.38 10.08 2.04
C TYR A 90 2.43 9.14 0.84
N THR A 91 2.03 7.89 1.06
CA THR A 91 2.06 6.84 0.06
C THR A 91 0.70 6.17 -0.14
N PHE A 92 0.54 5.62 -1.33
CA PHE A 92 -0.52 4.68 -1.67
C PHE A 92 0.11 3.32 -2.01
N VAL A 93 -0.29 2.28 -1.30
CA VAL A 93 0.13 0.90 -1.51
C VAL A 93 -1.10 0.01 -1.53
N ALA A 94 -1.35 -0.62 -2.67
CA ALA A 94 -2.45 -1.56 -2.83
C ALA A 94 -2.14 -2.64 -3.85
N THR A 95 -2.76 -3.81 -3.66
CA THR A 95 -2.70 -4.92 -4.60
C THR A 95 -4.11 -5.26 -5.09
N GLY A 96 -4.21 -5.68 -6.35
CA GLY A 96 -5.44 -6.21 -6.94
C GLY A 96 -5.17 -7.49 -7.74
N PRO A 97 -6.24 -8.22 -8.10
CA PRO A 97 -6.13 -9.38 -8.96
C PRO A 97 -5.83 -8.95 -10.40
N ARG A 98 -5.04 -9.75 -11.11
CA ARG A 98 -4.86 -9.63 -12.55
C ARG A 98 -5.98 -10.39 -13.26
N ARG A 99 -6.87 -9.64 -13.94
CA ARG A 99 -8.07 -10.19 -14.59
C ARG A 99 -8.08 -9.93 -16.09
N HIS A 100 -7.23 -9.02 -16.57
CA HIS A 100 -7.20 -8.60 -17.95
C HIS A 100 -5.85 -8.97 -18.58
N ASP A 101 -5.88 -9.29 -19.87
CA ASP A 101 -4.64 -9.50 -20.65
C ASP A 101 -3.79 -8.23 -20.65
N ASP A 102 -4.44 -7.08 -20.86
CA ASP A 102 -3.88 -5.76 -20.62
C ASP A 102 -4.03 -5.36 -19.15
N TRP A 103 -2.93 -5.55 -18.42
CA TRP A 103 -2.83 -5.28 -16.98
C TRP A 103 -3.07 -3.81 -16.60
N ALA A 104 -3.01 -2.87 -17.55
CA ALA A 104 -3.27 -1.45 -17.27
C ALA A 104 -4.72 -1.23 -16.78
N HIS A 105 -5.66 -2.07 -17.22
CA HIS A 105 -7.02 -2.08 -16.69
C HIS A 105 -7.08 -2.49 -15.22
N ASP A 106 -6.29 -3.49 -14.82
CA ASP A 106 -6.22 -3.97 -13.44
C ASP A 106 -5.57 -2.91 -12.53
N VAL A 107 -4.51 -2.23 -13.00
CA VAL A 107 -3.88 -1.14 -12.25
C VAL A 107 -4.84 0.02 -12.03
N ARG A 108 -5.58 0.43 -13.07
CA ARG A 108 -6.62 1.46 -12.91
C ARG A 108 -7.68 1.01 -11.91
N ALA A 109 -8.10 -0.25 -11.97
CA ALA A 109 -9.07 -0.78 -11.00
C ALA A 109 -8.56 -0.69 -9.56
N VAL A 110 -7.26 -0.92 -9.32
CA VAL A 110 -6.59 -0.75 -8.01
C VAL A 110 -6.55 0.72 -7.58
N MET A 111 -6.12 1.63 -8.45
CA MET A 111 -6.09 3.08 -8.14
C MET A 111 -7.48 3.63 -7.80
N HIS A 112 -8.52 3.14 -8.47
CA HIS A 112 -9.92 3.46 -8.15
C HIS A 112 -10.48 2.71 -6.94
N ARG A 113 -9.70 1.80 -6.33
CA ARG A 113 -10.11 0.92 -5.21
C ARG A 113 -11.37 0.10 -5.52
N SER A 114 -11.56 -0.23 -6.80
CA SER A 114 -12.71 -1.00 -7.29
C SER A 114 -12.54 -2.52 -7.15
N VAL A 115 -11.34 -2.95 -6.73
CA VAL A 115 -10.98 -4.35 -6.49
C VAL A 115 -10.37 -4.49 -5.10
N ARG A 116 -10.49 -5.70 -4.54
CA ARG A 116 -9.86 -6.07 -3.28
C ARG A 116 -8.59 -6.87 -3.54
N ASP A 117 -7.65 -6.80 -2.61
CA ASP A 117 -6.48 -7.67 -2.59
C ASP A 117 -6.95 -9.14 -2.55
N PRO A 118 -6.51 -10.00 -3.49
CA PRO A 118 -6.94 -11.40 -3.56
C PRO A 118 -6.47 -12.25 -2.36
N ARG A 119 -5.47 -11.79 -1.60
CA ARG A 119 -4.94 -12.41 -0.39
C ARG A 119 -5.27 -11.64 0.89
N GLY A 120 -5.95 -10.49 0.78
CA GLY A 120 -6.44 -9.70 1.93
C GLY A 120 -5.36 -8.94 2.70
N TRP A 121 -4.34 -8.41 2.02
CA TRP A 121 -3.16 -7.82 2.68
C TRP A 121 -3.23 -6.30 2.82
N ILE A 122 -2.20 -5.72 3.45
CA ILE A 122 -2.22 -4.33 3.89
C ILE A 122 -2.40 -3.36 2.73
N ARG A 123 -3.29 -2.40 2.93
CA ARG A 123 -3.45 -1.23 2.08
C ARG A 123 -2.96 -0.01 2.85
N LEU A 124 -1.89 0.62 2.36
CA LEU A 124 -1.48 1.94 2.86
C LEU A 124 -2.18 2.96 1.99
N ASP A 125 -3.15 3.66 2.56
CA ASP A 125 -4.02 4.55 1.83
C ASP A 125 -4.61 5.57 2.81
N GLY A 126 -3.89 6.68 2.98
CA GLY A 126 -4.28 7.76 3.88
C GLY A 126 -5.62 8.40 3.50
N ASP A 127 -5.98 8.34 2.21
CA ASP A 127 -7.18 8.97 1.67
C ASP A 127 -8.40 8.04 1.59
N ARG A 128 -8.27 6.81 2.09
CA ARG A 128 -9.30 5.77 1.91
C ARG A 128 -10.70 6.20 2.38
N THR A 129 -10.78 6.99 3.45
CA THR A 129 -12.02 7.53 4.05
C THR A 129 -12.23 9.02 3.75
N GLY A 130 -11.45 9.64 2.87
CA GLY A 130 -11.58 11.06 2.55
C GLY A 130 -12.87 11.37 1.78
N ASP A 131 -13.61 12.40 2.21
CA ASP A 131 -14.86 12.85 1.59
C ASP A 131 -14.68 13.39 0.17
N VAL A 132 -13.49 13.90 -0.16
CA VAL A 132 -13.10 14.27 -1.54
C VAL A 132 -13.46 13.19 -2.56
N ARG A 133 -13.42 11.91 -2.16
CA ARG A 133 -13.68 10.77 -3.03
C ARG A 133 -15.11 10.68 -3.54
N ASP A 134 -16.06 11.37 -2.91
CA ASP A 134 -17.42 11.50 -3.44
C ASP A 134 -17.45 12.28 -4.76
N THR A 135 -16.46 13.16 -4.98
CA THR A 135 -16.31 13.96 -6.19
C THR A 135 -15.18 13.48 -7.10
N LEU A 136 -14.10 12.94 -6.52
CA LEU A 136 -12.93 12.41 -7.21
C LEU A 136 -12.70 10.95 -6.78
N PRO A 137 -13.39 9.97 -7.39
CA PRO A 137 -13.41 8.59 -6.89
C PRO A 137 -12.04 7.92 -6.76
N ALA A 138 -11.09 8.34 -7.62
CA ALA A 138 -9.72 7.84 -7.67
C ALA A 138 -8.73 8.65 -6.83
N TYR A 139 -9.14 9.73 -6.15
CA TYR A 139 -8.26 10.59 -5.36
C TYR A 139 -7.31 9.75 -4.47
N PRO A 140 -6.00 10.04 -4.44
CA PRO A 140 -5.33 11.23 -5.01
C PRO A 140 -5.01 11.15 -6.51
N PHE A 141 -5.46 10.11 -7.21
CA PHE A 141 -5.14 9.88 -8.62
C PHE A 141 -6.11 10.56 -9.59
N ASP A 142 -5.57 10.93 -10.75
CA ASP A 142 -6.26 11.10 -12.04
C ASP A 142 -5.55 10.21 -13.08
N PRO A 143 -5.72 8.88 -12.99
CA PRO A 143 -4.90 7.97 -13.78
C PRO A 143 -5.31 8.06 -15.25
N PRO A 144 -4.34 8.03 -16.19
CA PRO A 144 -4.62 8.13 -17.62
C PRO A 144 -5.47 6.94 -18.12
N ALA A 145 -5.92 7.00 -19.37
CA ALA A 145 -6.56 5.84 -19.99
C ALA A 145 -5.58 4.66 -20.06
N ALA A 146 -6.08 3.43 -19.95
CA ALA A 146 -5.24 2.23 -19.99
C ALA A 146 -4.35 2.17 -21.26
N SER A 147 -4.87 2.63 -22.39
CA SER A 147 -4.15 2.75 -23.67
C SER A 147 -2.92 3.67 -23.62
N ASP A 148 -2.88 4.61 -22.67
CA ASP A 148 -1.81 5.61 -22.58
C ASP A 148 -0.69 5.19 -21.63
N PHE A 149 -0.90 4.13 -20.85
CA PHE A 149 0.09 3.60 -19.90
C PHE A 149 1.43 3.27 -20.59
N PRO A 150 1.46 2.58 -21.75
CA PRO A 150 2.72 2.28 -22.43
C PRO A 150 3.55 3.51 -22.79
N ALA A 151 2.91 4.66 -23.06
CA ALA A 151 3.62 5.90 -23.38
C ALA A 151 4.19 6.58 -22.12
N ARG A 152 3.51 6.42 -20.99
CA ARG A 152 3.79 7.14 -19.72
C ARG A 152 4.61 6.33 -18.72
N LEU A 153 4.83 5.04 -18.99
CA LEU A 153 5.57 4.16 -18.11
C LEU A 153 6.88 3.70 -18.74
N ARG A 154 7.86 3.40 -17.90
CA ARG A 154 9.15 2.83 -18.29
C ARG A 154 9.34 1.48 -17.58
N PRO A 155 9.70 0.42 -18.31
CA PRO A 155 10.03 -0.84 -17.67
C PRO A 155 11.30 -0.68 -16.84
N VAL A 156 11.34 -1.35 -15.70
CA VAL A 156 12.51 -1.41 -14.82
C VAL A 156 12.75 -2.85 -14.39
N ASP A 157 13.99 -3.19 -14.06
CA ASP A 157 14.33 -4.48 -13.48
C ASP A 157 13.97 -4.53 -11.97
N ALA A 158 14.20 -5.69 -11.35
CA ALA A 158 13.82 -5.92 -9.95
C ALA A 158 14.65 -5.09 -8.96
N ASP A 159 15.94 -4.84 -9.24
CA ASP A 159 16.80 -4.05 -8.37
C ASP A 159 16.48 -2.55 -8.50
N GLU A 160 16.21 -2.08 -9.71
CA GLU A 160 15.70 -0.74 -9.99
C GLU A 160 14.34 -0.52 -9.32
N ALA A 161 13.43 -1.49 -9.41
CA ALA A 161 12.13 -1.46 -8.73
C ALA A 161 12.30 -1.38 -7.20
N ALA A 162 13.21 -2.16 -6.62
CA ALA A 162 13.51 -2.10 -5.19
C ALA A 162 14.09 -0.73 -4.80
N GLY A 163 14.96 -0.15 -5.62
CA GLY A 163 15.48 1.20 -5.44
C GLY A 163 14.38 2.27 -5.48
N ALA A 164 13.52 2.23 -6.50
CA ALA A 164 12.38 3.14 -6.65
C ALA A 164 11.41 3.05 -5.48
N LEU A 165 11.12 1.84 -4.99
CA LEU A 165 10.27 1.62 -3.83
C LEU A 165 10.94 2.10 -2.53
N ALA A 166 12.25 1.92 -2.38
CA ALA A 166 12.97 2.36 -1.19
C ALA A 166 12.98 3.88 -1.04
N VAL A 167 13.16 4.63 -2.12
CA VAL A 167 13.14 6.10 -2.06
C VAL A 167 11.76 6.67 -1.76
N MET A 168 10.67 5.92 -1.90
CA MET A 168 9.35 6.35 -1.43
C MET A 168 9.27 6.54 0.11
N ALA A 169 10.28 6.08 0.86
CA ALA A 169 10.47 6.37 2.29
C ALA A 169 11.07 7.76 2.57
N GLU A 170 11.36 8.56 1.54
CA GLU A 170 11.75 9.97 1.66
C GLU A 170 10.51 10.89 1.65
N GLU A 171 10.68 12.13 2.09
CA GLU A 171 9.66 13.18 1.99
C GLU A 171 10.00 14.14 0.83
N TRP A 172 8.98 14.64 0.12
CA TRP A 172 9.15 15.52 -1.04
C TRP A 172 9.55 16.97 -0.66
N GLN A 173 9.01 17.53 0.43
CA GLN A 173 9.17 18.95 0.75
C GLN A 173 10.52 19.32 1.38
N ALA A 174 11.09 18.38 2.12
CA ALA A 174 12.41 18.48 2.69
C ALA A 174 12.93 17.05 2.67
N GLU A 175 14.18 16.88 2.28
CA GLU A 175 14.82 15.58 2.30
C GLU A 175 15.76 15.52 3.52
N PRO A 176 15.24 15.49 4.77
CA PRO A 176 16.08 15.52 5.95
C PRO A 176 16.88 14.22 6.11
N ALA A 177 16.39 13.14 5.50
CA ALA A 177 16.96 11.80 5.61
C ALA A 177 16.90 11.06 4.25
N PRO A 178 17.72 11.47 3.28
CA PRO A 178 17.78 10.79 1.99
C PRO A 178 18.27 9.34 2.14
N VAL A 179 17.64 8.40 1.44
CA VAL A 179 17.96 6.95 1.53
C VAL A 179 19.43 6.69 1.24
N ARG A 180 20.02 7.38 0.26
CA ARG A 180 21.44 7.23 -0.10
C ARG A 180 22.43 7.51 1.04
N THR A 181 22.06 8.31 2.04
CA THR A 181 22.92 8.61 3.20
C THR A 181 22.41 8.04 4.52
N ARG A 182 21.26 7.33 4.50
CA ARG A 182 20.66 6.78 5.71
C ARG A 182 21.47 5.61 6.26
N PRO A 183 21.66 5.51 7.59
CA PRO A 183 22.38 4.39 8.20
C PRO A 183 21.64 3.05 8.03
N ASP A 184 20.32 3.08 7.87
CA ASP A 184 19.44 1.93 7.66
C ASP A 184 19.13 1.63 6.18
N ARG A 185 19.85 2.26 5.23
CA ARG A 185 19.64 2.10 3.78
C ARG A 185 19.48 0.65 3.33
N ASP A 186 20.40 -0.22 3.76
CA ASP A 186 20.41 -1.62 3.31
C ASP A 186 19.19 -2.38 3.87
N ALA A 187 18.66 -1.99 5.03
CA ALA A 187 17.43 -2.54 5.59
C ALA A 187 16.20 -2.07 4.80
N LEU A 188 16.14 -0.81 4.39
CA LEU A 188 15.06 -0.29 3.52
C LEU A 188 15.02 -1.02 2.18
N LEU A 189 16.20 -1.24 1.56
CA LEU A 189 16.30 -2.02 0.33
C LEU A 189 15.91 -3.49 0.52
N ALA A 190 16.22 -4.08 1.68
CA ALA A 190 15.78 -5.44 2.00
C ALA A 190 14.26 -5.53 2.18
N ASP A 191 13.64 -4.53 2.82
CA ASP A 191 12.18 -4.45 2.97
C ASP A 191 11.50 -4.22 1.61
N ALA A 192 12.06 -3.37 0.75
CA ALA A 192 11.57 -3.18 -0.61
C ALA A 192 11.59 -4.48 -1.42
N ARG A 193 12.70 -5.24 -1.38
CA ARG A 193 12.78 -6.56 -2.03
C ARG A 193 11.78 -7.55 -1.45
N THR A 194 11.68 -7.61 -0.12
CA THR A 194 10.69 -8.46 0.57
C THR A 194 9.27 -8.14 0.10
N LEU A 195 8.94 -6.87 -0.09
CA LEU A 195 7.61 -6.46 -0.58
C LEU A 195 7.37 -6.87 -2.03
N LEU A 196 8.38 -6.75 -2.89
CA LEU A 196 8.30 -7.14 -4.31
C LEU A 196 8.29 -8.66 -4.52
N ASP A 197 8.91 -9.44 -3.63
CA ASP A 197 8.89 -10.91 -3.66
C ASP A 197 7.46 -11.48 -3.64
N ARG A 198 6.48 -10.71 -3.16
CA ARG A 198 5.04 -11.00 -3.28
C ARG A 198 4.65 -11.45 -4.69
N TYR A 199 5.15 -10.76 -5.70
CA TYR A 199 4.74 -10.91 -7.09
C TYR A 199 5.48 -12.06 -7.79
N GLY A 200 6.44 -12.68 -7.10
CA GLY A 200 7.21 -13.80 -7.59
C GLY A 200 8.35 -13.41 -8.55
N PRO A 201 9.19 -14.38 -8.92
CA PRO A 201 10.41 -14.12 -9.70
C PRO A 201 10.15 -13.68 -11.15
N ASP A 202 8.97 -14.02 -11.70
CA ASP A 202 8.59 -13.70 -13.08
C ASP A 202 7.83 -12.36 -13.19
N ALA A 203 7.71 -11.63 -12.07
CA ALA A 203 7.06 -10.33 -12.06
C ALA A 203 7.81 -9.32 -12.93
N ARG A 204 7.04 -8.43 -13.54
CA ARG A 204 7.56 -7.32 -14.34
C ARG A 204 7.21 -6.02 -13.66
N TYR A 205 8.07 -5.02 -13.85
CA TYR A 205 7.97 -3.75 -13.14
C TYR A 205 7.96 -2.57 -14.09
N TRP A 206 7.19 -1.55 -13.74
CA TRP A 206 7.12 -0.29 -14.45
C TRP A 206 7.07 0.88 -13.49
N THR A 207 7.67 1.99 -13.89
CA THR A 207 7.60 3.26 -13.17
C THR A 207 7.10 4.39 -14.06
N ASN A 208 6.49 5.41 -13.47
CA ASN A 208 6.15 6.65 -14.18
C ASN A 208 7.33 7.62 -14.26
N ALA A 209 8.49 7.29 -13.70
CA ALA A 209 9.70 8.10 -13.81
C ALA A 209 10.13 8.26 -15.28
N THR A 210 10.15 9.51 -15.75
CA THR A 210 10.45 9.90 -17.14
C THR A 210 11.90 9.65 -17.53
N THR A 211 12.80 9.72 -16.56
CA THR A 211 14.24 9.52 -16.71
C THR A 211 14.68 8.08 -16.47
N ALA A 212 13.75 7.17 -16.16
CA ALA A 212 14.06 5.76 -15.96
C ALA A 212 14.53 5.13 -17.28
N GLN A 213 15.69 4.48 -17.20
CA GLN A 213 16.33 3.71 -18.27
C GLN A 213 17.04 2.53 -17.62
N ALA A 214 17.41 1.51 -18.40
CA ALA A 214 18.14 0.37 -17.86
C ALA A 214 19.45 0.82 -17.16
N GLY A 215 19.66 0.34 -15.94
CA GLY A 215 20.73 0.74 -15.03
C GLY A 215 20.44 2.01 -14.22
N SER A 216 19.19 2.46 -14.10
CA SER A 216 18.82 3.64 -13.33
C SER A 216 19.03 3.42 -11.83
N ASP A 217 19.87 4.25 -11.20
CA ASP A 217 20.07 4.25 -9.75
C ASP A 217 19.11 5.24 -9.07
N PHE A 218 17.91 4.76 -8.72
CA PHE A 218 16.91 5.55 -8.01
C PHE A 218 17.39 6.02 -6.64
N VAL A 219 18.19 5.22 -5.93
CA VAL A 219 18.70 5.57 -4.60
C VAL A 219 19.63 6.76 -4.70
N ALA A 220 20.54 6.78 -5.67
CA ALA A 220 21.41 7.92 -5.92
C ALA A 220 20.63 9.18 -6.31
N ALA A 221 19.56 9.03 -7.10
CA ALA A 221 18.73 10.16 -7.55
C ALA A 221 17.85 10.74 -6.42
N GLY A 222 17.26 9.90 -5.56
CA GLY A 222 16.25 10.29 -4.58
C GLY A 222 14.91 10.71 -5.22
N LEU A 223 13.91 11.01 -4.39
CA LEU A 223 12.59 11.50 -4.86
C LEU A 223 12.72 12.82 -5.60
N ALA A 224 13.39 13.82 -5.00
CA ALA A 224 13.56 15.14 -5.60
C ALA A 224 14.34 15.13 -6.93
N GLY A 225 15.16 14.10 -7.16
CA GLY A 225 15.89 13.90 -8.42
C GLY A 225 15.07 13.18 -9.50
N THR A 226 13.89 12.66 -9.17
CA THR A 226 13.10 11.80 -10.05
C THR A 226 11.91 12.55 -10.64
N ARG A 227 12.00 12.87 -11.94
CA ARG A 227 10.88 13.47 -12.68
C ARG A 227 9.94 12.39 -13.19
N SER A 228 8.64 12.61 -13.13
CA SER A 228 7.63 11.63 -13.52
C SER A 228 6.64 12.13 -14.58
N HIS A 229 5.93 11.19 -15.19
CA HIS A 229 4.64 11.46 -15.80
C HIS A 229 3.58 11.41 -14.68
N PRO A 230 2.94 12.54 -14.32
CA PRO A 230 2.06 12.59 -13.17
C PRO A 230 0.80 11.75 -13.40
N PHE A 231 0.43 10.98 -12.38
CA PHE A 231 -0.84 10.24 -12.28
C PHE A 231 -1.71 10.78 -11.14
N VAL A 232 -1.19 11.70 -10.32
CA VAL A 232 -1.95 12.43 -9.31
C VAL A 232 -2.84 13.51 -9.94
N THR A 233 -3.94 13.82 -9.28
CA THR A 233 -4.86 14.88 -9.72
C THR A 233 -4.24 16.27 -9.56
N GLY A 234 -4.51 17.17 -10.50
CA GLY A 234 -4.17 18.60 -10.38
C GLY A 234 -5.22 19.40 -9.59
N ALA A 235 -6.17 18.75 -8.92
CA ALA A 235 -7.19 19.42 -8.13
C ALA A 235 -6.64 19.89 -6.78
N TYR A 236 -6.90 21.15 -6.43
CA TYR A 236 -6.63 21.68 -5.09
C TYR A 236 -7.69 21.20 -4.10
N VAL A 237 -7.30 20.34 -3.15
CA VAL A 237 -8.22 19.68 -2.22
C VAL A 237 -7.73 19.86 -0.79
N GLY A 238 -8.62 20.32 0.09
CA GLY A 238 -8.30 20.38 1.53
C GLY A 238 -7.14 21.31 1.90
N GLY A 239 -6.79 22.25 1.00
CA GLY A 239 -5.64 23.13 1.19
C GLY A 239 -4.33 22.61 0.60
N LEU A 240 -4.36 21.45 -0.08
CA LEU A 240 -3.18 20.76 -0.61
C LEU A 240 -3.16 20.80 -2.15
N ASP A 241 -1.99 21.08 -2.71
CA ASP A 241 -1.64 20.85 -4.12
C ASP A 241 -0.81 19.56 -4.25
N LEU A 242 -1.25 18.64 -5.11
CA LEU A 242 -0.49 17.43 -5.44
C LEU A 242 0.34 17.67 -6.72
N LEU A 243 1.64 17.91 -6.55
CA LEU A 243 2.48 18.39 -7.66
C LEU A 243 3.45 17.33 -8.18
N GLU A 244 3.90 16.44 -7.32
CA GLU A 244 4.95 15.48 -7.62
C GLU A 244 4.49 14.08 -7.25
N ASP A 245 4.97 13.09 -8.01
CA ASP A 245 4.72 11.70 -7.69
C ASP A 245 5.84 10.79 -8.20
N LEU A 246 5.99 9.65 -7.52
CA LEU A 246 6.80 8.54 -8.00
C LEU A 246 5.99 7.27 -7.82
N GLY A 247 5.78 6.57 -8.92
CA GLY A 247 5.03 5.35 -9.00
C GLY A 247 5.87 4.14 -9.36
N LEU A 248 5.51 3.00 -8.79
CA LEU A 248 5.98 1.68 -9.17
C LEU A 248 4.77 0.74 -9.30
N ILE A 249 4.76 -0.01 -10.40
CA ILE A 249 3.76 -1.02 -10.70
C ILE A 249 4.49 -2.36 -10.80
N ALA A 250 4.00 -3.36 -10.07
CA ALA A 250 4.43 -4.76 -10.19
C ALA A 250 3.32 -5.57 -10.84
N VAL A 251 3.63 -6.39 -11.84
CA VAL A 251 2.64 -7.27 -12.51
C VAL A 251 3.16 -8.69 -12.51
N SER A 252 2.41 -9.60 -11.90
CA SER A 252 2.64 -11.04 -11.96
C SER A 252 1.60 -11.72 -12.86
N ALA A 253 1.58 -13.05 -12.87
CA ALA A 253 0.53 -13.80 -13.57
C ALA A 253 -0.87 -13.53 -12.98
N ASP A 254 -0.95 -13.35 -11.65
CA ASP A 254 -2.21 -13.38 -10.88
C ASP A 254 -2.55 -12.04 -10.22
N GLU A 255 -1.58 -11.13 -10.08
CA GLU A 255 -1.72 -9.93 -9.25
C GLU A 255 -1.07 -8.70 -9.90
N VAL A 256 -1.59 -7.52 -9.54
CA VAL A 256 -0.97 -6.23 -9.82
C VAL A 256 -0.77 -5.45 -8.52
N GLY A 257 0.44 -4.98 -8.29
CA GLY A 257 0.84 -4.10 -7.21
C GLY A 257 0.95 -2.66 -7.68
N VAL A 258 0.42 -1.74 -6.88
CA VAL A 258 0.53 -0.30 -7.12
C VAL A 258 1.13 0.35 -5.88
N PHE A 259 2.28 0.99 -6.06
CA PHE A 259 3.02 1.70 -5.03
C PHE A 259 3.25 3.13 -5.52
N TRP A 260 2.85 4.13 -4.74
CA TRP A 260 2.95 5.53 -5.16
C TRP A 260 3.36 6.39 -3.97
N SER A 261 4.39 7.20 -4.15
CA SER A 261 4.71 8.33 -3.25
C SER A 261 4.17 9.61 -3.84
N ILE A 262 3.61 10.47 -3.00
CA ILE A 262 2.85 11.67 -3.40
C ILE A 262 3.42 12.91 -2.71
N GLY A 263 3.81 13.90 -3.51
CA GLY A 263 4.22 15.22 -3.03
C GLY A 263 3.03 16.15 -2.89
N ALA A 264 2.64 16.44 -1.65
CA ALA A 264 1.54 17.34 -1.30
C ALA A 264 2.08 18.63 -0.66
N TYR A 265 1.54 19.79 -1.04
CA TYR A 265 2.02 21.13 -0.65
C TYR A 265 0.93 22.08 -0.16
#